data_AF-A0A2A9GU55-F1
#
_entry.id   AF-A0A2A9GU55-F1
#
_cell.length_a   1.000
_cell.length_b   1.000
_cell.length_c   1.000
_cell.angle_alpha   90.00
_cell.angle_beta   90.00
_cell.angle_gamma   90.00
#
_symmetry.space_group_name_H-M   'P 1'
#
loop_
_entity.id
_entity.type
_entity.pdbx_description
1 polymer ?
#
loop_
_entity_poly.entity_id
_entity_poly.type
_entity_poly.pdbx_seq_one_letter_code
_entity_poly.pdbx_strand_id
1 'polypeptide(L)'
;MRALISLLVDVLLVLGFTLAMRVSHSQAITPLGLIQTAWPFLVGLAIGWLVSRSWRTTLTLYAALAVWACTVGIGLVIRRVTMVGVQPSFTMVAASVLAVFLLGWRLIVFLVREVNRRQGPIPGARPSA
;
A
#
# COMPACT_ATOMS: atom_id res chain seq x y z
N MET A 1 -8.62 15.82 3.85
CA MET A 1 -8.96 15.07 2.61
C MET A 1 -7.83 14.16 2.11
N ARG A 2 -6.59 14.64 1.92
CA ARG A 2 -5.50 13.82 1.35
C ARG A 2 -5.20 12.52 2.11
N ALA A 3 -5.18 12.56 3.44
CA ALA A 3 -4.95 11.36 4.25
C ALA A 3 -6.07 10.31 4.08
N LEU A 4 -7.34 10.73 4.06
CA LEU A 4 -8.47 9.80 3.88
C LEU A 4 -8.39 9.06 2.55
N ILE A 5 -8.07 9.78 1.47
CA ILE A 5 -7.89 9.18 0.13
C ILE A 5 -6.74 8.18 0.14
N SER A 6 -5.61 8.51 0.77
CA SER A 6 -4.47 7.58 0.86
C SER A 6 -4.77 6.35 1.69
N LEU A 7 -5.53 6.49 2.79
CA LEU A 7 -5.97 5.36 3.59
C LEU A 7 -6.88 4.43 2.78
N LEU A 8 -7.86 5.01 2.05
CA LEU A 8 -8.75 4.25 1.17
C LEU A 8 -7.97 3.49 0.09
N VAL A 9 -7.02 4.15 -0.56
CA VAL A 9 -6.16 3.51 -1.56
C VAL A 9 -5.35 2.38 -0.95
N ASP A 10 -4.71 2.58 0.21
CA ASP A 10 -3.93 1.54 0.87
C ASP A 10 -4.82 0.33 1.26
N VAL A 11 -6.03 0.57 1.77
CA VAL A 11 -7.00 -0.49 2.11
C VAL A 11 -7.44 -1.25 0.87
N LEU A 12 -7.80 -0.55 -0.21
CA LEU A 12 -8.21 -1.17 -1.47
C LEU A 12 -7.10 -2.03 -2.08
N LEU A 13 -5.85 -1.58 -1.97
CA LEU A 13 -4.69 -2.35 -2.44
C LEU A 13 -4.47 -3.61 -1.61
N VAL A 14 -4.64 -3.54 -0.28
CA VAL A 14 -4.56 -4.73 0.59
C VAL A 14 -5.67 -5.73 0.27
N LEU A 15 -6.91 -5.25 0.04
CA LEU A 15 -8.03 -6.11 -0.36
C LEU A 15 -7.84 -6.70 -1.75
N GLY A 16 -7.32 -5.93 -2.71
CA GLY A 16 -7.00 -6.41 -4.05
C GLY A 16 -5.92 -7.50 -4.01
N PHE A 17 -4.90 -7.33 -3.17
CA PHE A 17 -3.88 -8.34 -2.92
C PHE A 17 -4.48 -9.65 -2.37
N THR A 18 -5.35 -9.57 -1.36
CA THR A 18 -5.93 -10.79 -0.77
C THR A 18 -6.88 -11.50 -1.72
N LEU A 19 -7.61 -10.74 -2.54
CA LEU A 19 -8.43 -11.30 -3.60
C LEU A 19 -7.57 -12.01 -4.65
N ALA A 20 -6.52 -11.34 -5.16
CA ALA A 20 -5.61 -11.90 -6.15
C ALA A 20 -4.93 -13.18 -5.64
N MET A 21 -4.46 -13.19 -4.39
CA MET A 21 -3.91 -14.40 -3.74
C MET A 21 -4.90 -15.56 -3.79
N ARG A 22 -6.16 -15.31 -3.40
CA ARG A 22 -7.18 -16.36 -3.29
C ARG A 22 -7.54 -16.92 -4.66
N VAL A 23 -7.63 -16.07 -5.68
CA VAL A 23 -7.81 -16.48 -7.08
C VAL A 23 -6.63 -17.36 -7.52
N SER A 24 -5.39 -16.93 -7.27
CA SER A 24 -4.19 -17.68 -7.68
C SER A 24 -4.04 -19.04 -6.99
N HIS A 25 -4.61 -19.21 -5.80
CA HIS A 25 -4.53 -20.47 -5.04
C HIS A 25 -5.84 -21.29 -5.12
N SER A 26 -6.73 -20.96 -6.06
CA SER A 26 -8.03 -21.62 -6.24
C SER A 26 -8.86 -21.70 -4.94
N GLN A 27 -8.71 -20.72 -4.06
CA GLN A 27 -9.46 -20.65 -2.80
C GLN A 27 -10.84 -20.04 -3.03
N ALA A 28 -11.86 -20.58 -2.38
CA ALA A 28 -13.25 -20.13 -2.53
C ALA A 28 -13.44 -18.64 -2.19
N ILE A 29 -13.89 -17.83 -3.14
CA ILE A 29 -14.05 -16.37 -2.96
C ILE A 29 -15.30 -16.08 -2.13
N THR A 30 -15.15 -16.08 -0.80
CA THR A 30 -16.21 -15.73 0.15
C THR A 30 -15.84 -14.46 0.92
N PRO A 31 -16.82 -13.63 1.34
CA PRO A 31 -16.55 -12.43 2.13
C PRO A 31 -15.76 -12.74 3.42
N LEU A 32 -16.16 -13.80 4.13
CA LEU A 32 -15.48 -14.25 5.34
C LEU A 32 -14.05 -14.71 5.05
N GLY A 33 -13.85 -15.49 3.98
CA GLY A 33 -12.52 -15.95 3.59
C GLY A 33 -11.58 -14.81 3.21
N LEU A 34 -12.11 -13.76 2.56
CA LEU A 34 -11.36 -12.56 2.24
C LEU A 34 -10.95 -11.81 3.50
N ILE A 35 -11.88 -11.59 4.45
CA ILE A 35 -11.61 -10.94 5.73
C ILE A 35 -10.58 -11.74 6.54
N GLN A 36 -10.74 -13.06 6.64
CA GLN A 36 -9.79 -13.94 7.33
C GLN A 36 -8.37 -13.87 6.75
N THR A 37 -8.25 -13.57 5.45
CA THR A 37 -6.95 -13.42 4.79
C THR A 37 -6.40 -11.99 4.94
N ALA A 38 -7.27 -10.99 4.94
CA ALA A 38 -6.91 -9.57 4.93
C ALA A 38 -6.61 -9.00 6.31
N TRP A 39 -7.31 -9.43 7.36
CA TRP A 39 -7.21 -8.83 8.70
C TRP A 39 -5.78 -8.74 9.26
N PRO A 40 -4.85 -9.71 9.08
CA PRO A 40 -3.50 -9.59 9.61
C PRO A 40 -2.75 -8.42 8.96
N PHE A 41 -2.92 -8.26 7.65
CA PHE A 41 -2.32 -7.18 6.88
C PHE A 41 -2.98 -5.84 7.17
N LEU A 42 -4.30 -5.81 7.37
CA LEU A 42 -5.01 -4.59 7.78
C LEU A 42 -4.56 -4.11 9.17
N VAL A 43 -4.29 -5.02 10.10
CA VAL A 43 -3.70 -4.68 11.41
C VAL A 43 -2.30 -4.09 11.23
N GLY A 44 -1.45 -4.72 10.41
CA GLY A 44 -0.14 -4.18 10.09
C GLY A 44 -0.18 -2.81 9.39
N LEU A 45 -1.17 -2.59 8.51
CA LEU A 45 -1.42 -1.32 7.84
C LEU A 45 -1.80 -0.23 8.84
N ALA A 46 -2.71 -0.54 9.77
CA ALA A 46 -3.13 0.40 10.81
C ALA A 46 -1.95 0.81 11.70
N ILE A 47 -1.14 -0.16 12.14
CA ILE A 47 0.06 0.10 12.95
C ILE A 47 1.10 0.90 12.15
N GLY A 48 1.30 0.55 10.87
CA GLY A 48 2.18 1.29 9.97
C GLY A 48 1.79 2.76 9.84
N TRP A 49 0.49 3.03 9.67
CA TRP A 49 -0.06 4.37 9.67
C TRP A 49 0.16 5.10 10.98
N LEU A 50 0.02 4.40 12.12
CA LEU A 50 0.25 4.94 13.45
C LEU A 50 1.70 5.36 13.67
N VAL A 51 2.64 4.48 13.35
CA VAL A 51 4.09 4.67 13.52
C VAL A 51 4.62 5.75 12.59
N SER A 52 4.21 5.74 11.32
CA SER A 52 4.63 6.75 10.35
C SER A 52 3.96 8.09 10.55
N ARG A 53 2.92 8.16 11.40
CA ARG A 53 2.06 9.33 11.56
C ARG A 53 1.56 9.80 10.19
N SER A 54 1.18 8.85 9.31
CA SER A 54 0.85 9.07 7.89
C SER A 54 -0.23 10.13 7.65
N TRP A 55 -1.02 10.47 8.66
CA TRP A 55 -1.96 11.58 8.64
C TRP A 55 -1.31 12.98 8.61
N ARG A 56 -0.01 13.11 8.93
CA ARG A 56 0.75 14.37 8.83
C ARG A 56 1.70 14.42 7.63
N THR A 57 2.29 13.28 7.24
CA THR A 57 3.29 13.23 6.15
C THR A 57 3.03 12.05 5.21
N THR A 58 1.94 12.13 4.44
CA THR A 58 1.41 11.00 3.65
C THR A 58 2.22 10.63 2.40
N LEU A 59 3.06 11.55 1.90
CA LEU A 59 3.73 11.45 0.60
C LEU A 59 5.25 11.29 0.69
N THR A 60 5.80 11.07 1.88
CA THR A 60 7.24 10.83 2.04
C THR A 60 7.58 9.36 1.84
N LEU A 61 8.76 9.11 1.28
CA LEU A 61 9.27 7.74 1.11
C LEU A 61 9.39 7.01 2.46
N TYR A 62 9.76 7.73 3.51
CA TYR A 62 9.79 7.22 4.88
C TYR A 62 8.43 6.71 5.37
N ALA A 63 7.36 7.47 5.15
CA ALA A 63 6.03 7.02 5.54
C ALA A 63 5.60 5.78 4.74
N ALA A 64 5.94 5.74 3.45
CA ALA A 64 5.66 4.59 2.59
C ALA A 64 6.39 3.32 3.08
N LEU A 65 7.69 3.43 3.38
CA LEU A 65 8.52 2.35 3.90
C LEU A 65 8.05 1.86 5.28
N ALA A 66 7.74 2.78 6.19
CA ALA A 66 7.25 2.42 7.52
C ALA A 66 5.90 1.70 7.45
N VAL A 67 4.97 2.19 6.63
CA VAL A 67 3.67 1.55 6.40
C VAL A 67 3.86 0.16 5.78
N TRP A 68 4.71 0.04 4.75
CA TRP A 68 5.00 -1.24 4.13
C TRP A 68 5.65 -2.24 5.10
N ALA A 69 6.70 -1.84 5.82
CA ALA A 69 7.43 -2.70 6.75
C ALA A 69 6.53 -3.20 7.89
N CYS A 70 5.66 -2.33 8.42
CA CYS A 70 4.68 -2.75 9.43
C CYS A 70 3.61 -3.68 8.84
N THR A 71 3.07 -3.36 7.66
CA THR A 71 2.04 -4.18 6.99
C THR A 71 2.54 -5.58 6.72
N VAL A 72 3.76 -5.70 6.19
CA VAL A 72 4.41 -6.98 5.88
C VAL A 72 4.85 -7.68 7.16
N GLY A 73 5.63 -7.03 8.01
CA GLY A 73 6.17 -7.63 9.23
C GLY A 73 5.08 -8.13 10.17
N ILE A 74 4.13 -7.27 10.52
CA ILE A 74 3.05 -7.60 11.46
C ILE A 74 2.06 -8.58 10.83
N GLY A 75 1.69 -8.35 9.56
CA GLY A 75 0.75 -9.24 8.86
C GLY A 75 1.30 -10.67 8.74
N LEU A 76 2.59 -10.82 8.46
CA LEU A 76 3.24 -12.13 8.38
C LEU A 76 3.43 -12.76 9.76
N VAL A 77 3.80 -11.99 10.79
CA VAL A 77 3.93 -12.51 12.17
C VAL A 77 2.59 -13.01 12.69
N ILE A 78 1.52 -12.21 12.57
CA ILE A 78 0.17 -12.62 12.96
C ILE A 78 -0.22 -13.88 12.20
N ARG A 79 0.01 -13.93 10.89
CA ARG A 79 -0.37 -15.07 10.05
C ARG A 79 0.43 -16.34 10.38
N ARG A 80 1.72 -16.21 10.72
CA ARG A 80 2.58 -17.32 11.19
C ARG A 80 2.07 -17.94 12.48
N VAL A 81 1.57 -17.12 13.40
CA VAL A 81 1.08 -17.57 14.72
C VAL A 81 -0.35 -18.11 14.62
N THR A 82 -1.20 -17.52 13.78
CA THR A 82 -2.63 -17.86 13.69
C THR A 82 -2.98 -18.89 12.62
N MET A 83 -2.15 -19.05 11.58
CA MET A 83 -2.42 -20.00 10.50
C MET A 83 -1.28 -21.03 10.39
N VAL A 84 -1.60 -22.28 10.71
CA VAL A 84 -0.70 -23.43 10.54
C VAL A 84 -0.40 -23.60 9.04
N GLY A 85 0.88 -23.67 8.66
CA GLY A 85 1.29 -24.01 7.29
C GLY A 85 1.70 -22.86 6.36
N VAL A 86 2.18 -21.72 6.89
CA VAL A 86 2.72 -20.64 6.03
C VAL A 86 3.94 -21.14 5.26
N GLN A 87 3.79 -21.38 3.96
CA GLN A 87 4.92 -21.66 3.08
C GLN A 87 5.83 -20.42 2.95
N PRO A 88 7.17 -20.58 2.97
CA PRO A 88 8.10 -19.47 2.81
C PRO A 88 7.91 -18.71 1.48
N SER A 89 7.52 -19.42 0.42
CA SER A 89 7.22 -18.86 -0.91
C SER A 89 6.10 -17.80 -0.85
N PHE A 90 5.05 -18.07 -0.08
CA PHE A 90 3.93 -17.14 0.10
C PHE A 90 4.39 -15.82 0.76
N THR A 91 5.36 -15.90 1.68
CA THR A 91 5.88 -14.75 2.43
C THR A 91 6.60 -13.77 1.50
N MET A 92 7.45 -14.28 0.60
CA MET A 92 8.16 -13.46 -0.38
C MET A 92 7.22 -12.79 -1.39
N VAL A 93 6.22 -13.53 -1.89
CA VAL A 93 5.23 -13.00 -2.84
C VAL A 93 4.38 -11.92 -2.16
N ALA A 94 3.90 -12.16 -0.94
CA ALA A 94 3.13 -11.17 -0.19
C ALA A 94 3.93 -9.88 0.05
N ALA A 95 5.17 -10.01 0.51
CA ALA A 95 6.04 -8.86 0.75
C ALA A 95 6.29 -8.04 -0.52
N SER A 96 6.55 -8.73 -1.64
CA SER A 96 6.84 -8.10 -2.94
C SER A 96 5.62 -7.39 -3.52
N VAL A 97 4.46 -8.03 -3.52
CA VAL A 97 3.22 -7.43 -4.06
C VAL A 97 2.79 -6.24 -3.21
N LEU A 98 2.83 -6.35 -1.87
CA LEU A 98 2.55 -5.22 -0.98
C LEU A 98 3.57 -4.09 -1.13
N ALA A 99 4.84 -4.41 -1.43
CA ALA A 99 5.86 -3.40 -1.75
C ALA A 99 5.47 -2.61 -2.99
N VAL A 100 5.17 -3.32 -4.09
CA VAL A 100 4.78 -2.69 -5.37
C VAL A 100 3.51 -1.86 -5.19
N PHE A 101 2.51 -2.39 -4.50
CA PHE A 101 1.27 -1.66 -4.27
C PHE A 101 1.49 -0.42 -3.42
N LEU A 102 2.00 -0.55 -2.19
CA LEU A 102 2.07 0.57 -1.24
C LEU A 102 3.15 1.61 -1.59
N LEU A 103 4.27 1.19 -2.19
CA LEU A 103 5.34 2.09 -2.63
C LEU A 103 5.07 2.64 -4.04
N GLY A 104 4.54 1.81 -4.94
CA GLY A 104 4.39 2.16 -6.36
C GLY A 104 3.39 3.29 -6.61
N TRP A 105 2.24 3.30 -5.94
CA TRP A 105 1.28 4.40 -6.13
C TRP A 105 1.83 5.74 -5.64
N ARG A 106 2.60 5.73 -4.54
CA ARG A 106 3.26 6.93 -4.00
C ARG A 106 4.38 7.42 -4.93
N LEU A 107 5.13 6.50 -5.54
CA LEU A 107 6.15 6.81 -6.55
C LEU A 107 5.52 7.44 -7.80
N ILE A 108 4.40 6.90 -8.28
CA ILE A 108 3.66 7.46 -9.41
C ILE A 108 3.21 8.90 -9.10
N VAL A 109 2.64 9.15 -7.91
CA VAL A 109 2.24 10.51 -7.50
C VAL A 109 3.44 11.45 -7.43
N PHE A 110 4.59 10.98 -6.95
CA PHE A 110 5.82 11.77 -6.92
C PHE A 110 6.30 12.12 -8.34
N LEU A 111 6.35 11.14 -9.24
CA LEU A 111 6.76 11.32 -10.63
C LEU A 111 5.82 12.26 -11.39
N VAL A 112 4.51 12.10 -11.26
CA VAL A 112 3.52 12.98 -11.90
C VAL A 112 3.68 14.43 -11.42
N ARG A 113 3.96 14.65 -10.12
CA ARG A 113 4.22 15.99 -9.60
C ARG A 113 5.50 16.60 -10.14
N GLU A 114 6.55 15.80 -10.28
CA GLU A 114 7.83 16.24 -10.83
C GLU A 114 7.69 16.59 -12.32
N VAL A 115 6.99 15.77 -13.10
CA VAL A 115 6.70 16.06 -14.52
C VAL A 115 5.86 17.34 -14.67
N ASN A 116 4.81 17.51 -13.86
CA ASN A 116 4.00 18.74 -13.88
C ASN A 116 4.79 19.99 -13.44
N ARG A 117 5.76 19.85 -12.53
CA ARG A 117 6.66 20.96 -12.16
C ARG A 117 7.57 21.37 -13.32
N ARG A 118 8.04 20.39 -14.11
CA ARG A 118 8.90 20.65 -15.28
C ARG A 118 8.14 21.29 -16.44
N GLN A 119 6.83 21.09 -16.52
CA GLN A 119 5.94 21.78 -17.47
C GLN A 119 5.49 23.16 -16.98
N GLY A 120 6.24 23.80 -16.07
CA GLY A 120 5.94 25.14 -15.57
C GLY A 120 5.78 26.17 -16.70
N PRO A 121 5.06 27.29 -16.44
CA PRO A 121 4.56 28.20 -17.48
C PRO A 121 5.64 28.59 -18.48
N ILE A 122 5.34 28.46 -19.78
CA ILE A 122 6.24 28.89 -20.87
C ILE A 122 6.73 30.31 -20.57
N PRO A 123 8.03 30.53 -20.33
CA PRO A 123 8.59 31.87 -20.12
C PRO A 123 8.50 32.65 -21.43
N GLY A 124 7.40 33.35 -21.69
CA GLY A 124 7.26 34.05 -22.97
C GLY A 124 5.99 34.84 -23.25
N ALA A 125 4.88 34.61 -22.54
CA ALA A 125 3.69 35.43 -22.72
C ALA A 125 3.83 36.78 -21.99
N ARG A 126 4.75 37.64 -22.44
CA ARG A 126 4.65 39.08 -22.16
C ARG A 126 3.60 39.64 -23.12
N PRO A 127 2.50 40.24 -22.64
CA PRO A 127 1.66 41.08 -23.49
C PRO A 127 2.53 42.25 -23.93
N SER A 128 2.86 42.33 -25.21
CA SER A 128 3.36 43.56 -25.82
C SER A 128 2.23 44.58 -25.74
N ALA A 129 2.49 45.63 -24.96
CA ALA A 129 1.64 46.81 -24.79
C ALA A 129 1.31 47.49 -26.12
#